data_AF-A7B1Z3-F1
#
_entry.id   AF-A7B1Z3-F1
#
_cell.length_a   1.000
_cell.length_b   1.000
_cell.length_c   1.000
_cell.angle_alpha   90.00
_cell.angle_beta   90.00
_cell.angle_gamma   90.00
#
_symmetry.space_group_name_H-M   'P 1'
#
loop_
_entity.id
_entity.type
_entity.pdbx_description
1 polymer ?
#
loop_
_entity_poly.entity_id
_entity_poly.type
_entity_poly.pdbx_seq_one_letter_code
_entity_poly.pdbx_strand_id
1 'polypeptide(L)' 'MGNNIVMILLMIIGGSAGIFSTLFILISLPVTIIQKFIRKARYGYKLTD' A
#
# COMPACT_ATOMS: atom_id res chain seq x y z
N MET A 1 -22.26 -32.59 -0.54
CA MET A 1 -21.50 -31.39 -1.00
C MET A 1 -21.83 -30.26 -0.05
N GLY A 2 -21.03 -30.10 1.02
CA GLY A 2 -21.28 -29.12 2.07
C GLY A 2 -21.04 -27.68 1.59
N ASN A 3 -21.70 -26.72 2.23
CA ASN A 3 -21.66 -25.29 1.93
C ASN A 3 -20.22 -24.71 1.87
N ASN A 4 -19.63 -24.64 0.67
CA ASN A 4 -18.31 -24.03 0.41
C ASN A 4 -18.31 -22.49 0.44
N ILE A 5 -19.44 -21.88 0.81
CA ILE A 5 -19.68 -20.43 0.81
C ILE A 5 -18.66 -19.71 1.70
N VAL A 6 -18.40 -20.26 2.89
CA VAL A 6 -17.42 -19.70 3.84
C VAL A 6 -16.03 -19.66 3.22
N MET A 7 -15.64 -20.71 2.49
CA MET A 7 -14.31 -20.81 1.89
C MET A 7 -14.13 -19.77 0.77
N ILE A 8 -15.16 -19.58 -0.07
CA ILE A 8 -15.16 -18.57 -1.14
C ILE A 8 -15.08 -17.16 -0.55
N LEU A 9 -15.83 -16.87 0.52
CA LEU A 9 -15.78 -15.57 1.19
C LEU A 9 -14.39 -15.26 1.74
N LEU A 10 -13.75 -16.24 2.39
CA LEU A 10 -12.39 -16.09 2.92
C LEU A 10 -11.37 -15.85 1.80
N MET A 11 -11.50 -16.53 0.66
CA MET A 11 -10.63 -16.31 -0.50
C MET A 11 -10.76 -14.89 -1.06
N ILE A 12 -11.98 -14.36 -1.15
CA ILE A 12 -12.24 -13.00 -1.65
C ILE A 12 -11.67 -11.95 -0.68
N ILE A 13 -11.87 -12.13 0.63
CA ILE A 13 -11.36 -11.20 1.65
C ILE A 13 -9.82 -11.24 1.68
N GLY A 14 -9.23 -12.43 1.71
CA GLY A 14 -7.77 -12.58 1.69
C GLY A 14 -7.14 -12.03 0.40
N GLY A 15 -7.73 -12.33 -0.76
CA GLY A 15 -7.26 -11.83 -2.05
C GLY A 15 -7.37 -10.32 -2.17
N SER A 16 -8.50 -9.74 -1.75
CA SER A 16 -8.69 -8.28 -1.77
C SER A 16 -7.73 -7.56 -0.83
N ALA A 17 -7.54 -8.05 0.40
CA ALA A 17 -6.57 -7.48 1.35
C ALA A 17 -5.15 -7.48 0.78
N GLY A 18 -4.74 -8.56 0.09
CA GLY A 18 -3.45 -8.65 -0.58
C GLY A 18 -3.28 -7.64 -1.72
N ILE A 19 -4.30 -7.47 -2.55
CA ILE A 19 -4.29 -6.49 -3.66
C ILE A 19 -4.20 -5.06 -3.11
N PHE A 20 -5.04 -4.71 -2.12
CA PHE A 20 -5.01 -3.38 -1.52
C PHE A 20 -3.68 -3.08 -0.84
N SER A 21 -3.09 -4.05 -0.13
CA SER A 21 -1.78 -3.88 0.50
C SER A 21 -0.67 -3.66 -0.53
N THR A 22 -0.72 -4.41 -1.64
CA THR A 22 0.27 -4.28 -2.70
C THR A 22 0.16 -2.94 -3.41
N LEU A 23 -1.06 -2.51 -3.76
CA LEU A 23 -1.32 -1.18 -4.34
C LEU A 23 -0.90 -0.06 -3.38
N PHE A 24 -1.18 -0.22 -2.09
CA PHE A 24 -0.78 0.75 -1.08
C PHE A 24 0.74 0.89 -1.00
N ILE A 25 1.49 -0.21 -0.96
CA ILE A 25 2.96 -0.16 -0.94
C ILE A 25 3.50 0.42 -2.24
N LEU A 26 2.96 -0.02 -3.38
CA LEU A 26 3.35 0.43 -4.71
C LEU A 26 3.23 1.95 -4.88
N ILE A 27 2.21 2.57 -4.29
CA ILE A 27 1.97 4.02 -4.38
C ILE A 27 2.64 4.78 -3.24
N SER A 28 2.62 4.25 -2.01
CA SER A 28 3.17 4.94 -0.83
C SER A 28 4.68 5.15 -0.92
N LEU A 29 5.43 4.17 -1.45
CA LEU A 29 6.88 4.29 -1.62
C LEU A 29 7.27 5.45 -2.57
N PRO A 30 6.80 5.54 -3.82
CA PRO A 30 7.14 6.66 -4.69
C PRO A 30 6.60 7.99 -4.16
N VAL A 31 5.40 8.01 -3.57
CA VAL A 31 4.82 9.24 -3.00
C VAL A 31 5.69 9.77 -1.85
N THR A 32 6.13 8.92 -0.93
CA THR A 32 6.98 9.34 0.19
C THR A 32 8.36 9.82 -0.28
N ILE A 33 8.93 9.20 -1.31
CA ILE A 33 10.18 9.64 -1.94
C ILE A 33 9.99 11.03 -2.56
N ILE A 34 8.94 11.24 -3.37
CA ILE A 34 8.65 12.54 -4.01
C ILE A 34 8.42 13.62 -2.94
N GLN A 35 7.65 13.32 -1.90
CA GLN A 35 7.42 14.25 -0.80
C GLN A 35 8.72 14.66 -0.10
N LYS A 36 9.67 13.74 0.10
CA LYS A 36 11.00 14.06 0.66
C LYS A 36 11.75 15.05 -0.23
N PHE A 37 11.75 14.85 -1.54
CA PHE A 37 12.38 15.79 -2.48
C PHE A 37 11.72 17.17 -2.45
N ILE A 38 10.37 17.24 -2.44
CA ILE A 38 9.64 18.51 -2.34
C ILE A 38 10.00 19.24 -1.05
N ARG A 39 10.03 18.52 0.09
CA ARG A 39 10.37 19.12 1.38
C ARG A 39 11.80 19.65 1.41
N LYS A 40 12.76 18.93 0.82
CA LYS A 40 14.14 19.43 0.67
C LYS A 40 14.19 20.69 -0.19
N ALA A 41 13.54 20.67 -1.36
CA ALA A 41 13.58 21.80 -2.28
C ALA A 41 12.92 23.07 -1.70
N ARG A 42 11.83 22.91 -0.95
CA ARG A 42 11.07 24.05 -0.41
C ARG A 42 11.58 24.55 0.95
N TYR A 43 12.00 23.65 1.83
CA TYR A 43 12.29 23.97 3.23
C TYR A 43 13.74 23.70 3.64
N GLY A 44 14.59 23.20 2.74
CA GLY A 44 15.99 22.92 3.02
C GLY A 44 16.24 21.72 3.95
N TYR A 45 15.22 20.91 4.24
CA TYR A 45 15.37 19.72 5.09
C TYR A 45 16.29 18.66 4.43
N LYS A 46 17.01 17.91 5.26
CA LYS A 46 17.80 16.75 4.83
C LYS A 46 16.86 15.66 4.26
N LEU A 47 17.32 14.92 3.25
CA LEU A 47 16.53 13.86 2.58
C LEU A 47 16.36 12.62 3.47
N THR A 48 17.36 12.38 4.29
CA THR A 48 17.37 11.44 5.40
C THR A 48 17.34 12.26 6.70
N ASP A 49 16.92 11.65 7.81
CA ASP A 49 17.35 12.16 9.11
C ASP A 49 18.87 12.41 9.13
#